data_AF-A0AAV6UVR5-F1
#
_entry.id   AF-A0AAV6UVR5-F1
#
_cell.length_a   1.000
_cell.length_b   1.000
_cell.length_c   1.000
_cell.angle_alpha   90.00
_cell.angle_beta   90.00
_cell.angle_gamma   90.00
#
_symmetry.space_group_name_H-M   'P 1'
#
loop_
_entity.id
_entity.type
_entity.pdbx_description
1 polymer ?
#
loop_
_entity_poly.entity_id
_entity_poly.type
_entity_poly.pdbx_seq_one_letter_code
_entity_poly.pdbx_strand_id
1 'polypeptide(L)'
;MIAVTCATLLLIACAVSGQDCPEEGVFGWAHETACDEYYKCENGTFSQERCPNGLVFDEKEAAVHDLCTWNWKVDCGKKTQEPPISSPGCPYQFGIFPSESCTQYIRCAWGEANVTDCEEGLAYQEETHTCVWPDEVAGCDSEAIVGFRCPTHATGLSAKFYPFPRYPHPHDCQKLIVCVGEKPRLLNCGYGSAFNPHTYTCDSIDNVPECHGRF
;
A
#
# COMPACT_ATOMS: atom_id res chain seq x y z
N MET A 1 -30.33 -9.23 -12.08
CA MET A 1 -30.93 -10.33 -12.87
C MET A 1 -30.88 -9.93 -14.32
N ILE A 2 -30.04 -10.61 -15.11
CA ILE A 2 -29.91 -10.38 -16.55
C ILE A 2 -31.22 -10.83 -17.21
N ALA A 3 -31.94 -9.91 -17.86
CA ALA A 3 -33.17 -10.22 -18.57
C ALA A 3 -32.90 -10.25 -20.07
N VAL A 4 -32.81 -11.46 -20.63
CA VAL A 4 -32.71 -11.67 -22.08
C VAL A 4 -34.12 -11.64 -22.65
N THR A 5 -34.45 -10.61 -23.42
CA THR A 5 -35.70 -10.59 -24.21
C THR A 5 -35.35 -10.67 -25.69
N CYS A 6 -35.62 -11.82 -26.30
CA CYS A 6 -35.50 -12.01 -27.75
C CYS A 6 -36.86 -11.77 -28.39
N ALA A 7 -36.98 -10.70 -29.18
CA ALA A 7 -38.16 -10.50 -30.02
C ALA A 7 -38.15 -11.51 -31.18
N THR A 8 -39.14 -12.40 -31.20
CA THR A 8 -39.35 -13.36 -32.27
C THR A 8 -39.97 -12.67 -33.49
N LEU A 9 -39.15 -12.25 -34.45
CA LEU A 9 -39.32 -12.44 -35.90
C LEU A 9 -38.40 -11.50 -36.70
N LEU A 10 -37.53 -12.14 -37.49
CA LEU A 10 -36.65 -11.62 -38.55
C LEU A 10 -35.45 -10.75 -38.10
N LEU A 11 -34.27 -11.38 -38.19
CA LEU A 11 -32.91 -10.84 -38.01
C LEU A 11 -32.59 -10.33 -36.59
N ILE A 12 -32.31 -11.28 -35.70
CA ILE A 12 -31.78 -11.00 -34.35
C ILE A 12 -30.28 -10.69 -34.49
N ALA A 13 -29.94 -9.40 -34.60
CA ALA A 13 -28.74 -8.93 -33.93
C ALA A 13 -29.13 -8.80 -32.45
N CYS A 14 -28.52 -9.60 -31.58
CA CYS A 14 -28.62 -9.38 -30.14
C CYS A 14 -27.91 -8.06 -29.83
N ALA A 15 -28.62 -6.95 -29.85
CA ALA A 15 -28.13 -5.74 -29.21
C ALA A 15 -28.23 -5.98 -27.71
N VAL A 16 -27.09 -6.04 -27.03
CA VAL A 16 -27.02 -5.77 -25.60
C VAL A 16 -27.59 -4.36 -25.43
N SER A 17 -28.79 -4.25 -24.86
CA SER A 17 -29.37 -2.94 -24.55
C SER A 17 -28.54 -2.34 -23.43
N GLY A 18 -27.75 -1.33 -23.80
CA GLY A 18 -26.85 -0.64 -22.90
C GLY A 18 -27.59 -0.11 -21.68
N GLN A 19 -26.95 -0.22 -20.52
CA GLN A 19 -27.22 0.69 -19.42
C GLN A 19 -27.16 2.13 -19.96
N ASP A 20 -28.15 2.97 -19.61
CA ASP A 20 -28.16 4.38 -19.99
C ASP A 20 -26.84 5.03 -19.57
N CYS A 21 -25.97 5.28 -20.55
CA CYS A 21 -24.68 5.91 -20.37
C CYS A 21 -24.94 7.40 -20.09
N PRO A 22 -24.68 7.91 -18.87
CA PRO A 22 -25.00 9.29 -18.53
C PRO A 22 -24.26 10.28 -19.44
N GLU A 23 -24.92 11.40 -19.78
CA GLU A 23 -24.35 12.44 -20.65
C GLU A 23 -23.13 13.13 -20.03
N GLU A 24 -22.99 13.10 -18.70
CA GLU A 24 -21.87 13.69 -17.97
C GLU A 24 -21.29 12.71 -16.94
N GLY A 25 -19.97 12.71 -16.80
CA GLY A 25 -19.22 11.94 -15.81
C GLY A 25 -18.51 10.73 -16.39
N VAL A 26 -17.82 10.00 -15.51
CA VAL A 26 -17.13 8.75 -15.82
C VAL A 26 -17.66 7.66 -14.91
N PHE A 27 -18.15 6.57 -15.50
CA PHE A 27 -18.71 5.44 -14.79
C PHE A 27 -18.11 4.15 -15.33
N GLY A 28 -17.82 3.21 -14.44
CA GLY A 28 -17.30 1.88 -14.78
C GLY A 28 -18.23 0.78 -14.30
N TRP A 29 -18.35 -0.30 -15.06
CA TRP A 29 -19.01 -1.55 -14.67
C TRP A 29 -18.12 -2.75 -14.94
N ALA A 30 -18.13 -3.72 -14.04
CA ALA A 30 -17.30 -4.90 -14.16
C ALA A 30 -17.72 -5.77 -15.36
N HIS A 31 -16.75 -6.27 -16.12
CA HIS A 31 -17.02 -7.29 -17.13
C HIS A 31 -17.45 -8.61 -16.47
N GLU A 32 -18.29 -9.39 -17.16
CA GLU A 32 -18.94 -10.57 -16.61
C GLU A 32 -17.95 -11.71 -16.34
N THR A 33 -16.95 -11.85 -17.20
CA THR A 33 -16.02 -13.00 -17.19
C THR A 33 -14.56 -12.63 -17.00
N ALA A 34 -14.18 -11.37 -17.16
CA ALA A 34 -12.80 -10.90 -17.05
C ALA A 34 -12.69 -9.88 -15.92
N CYS A 35 -11.67 -10.01 -15.08
CA CYS A 35 -11.45 -9.14 -13.92
C CYS A 35 -10.69 -7.87 -14.31
N ASP A 36 -9.89 -7.97 -15.37
CA ASP A 36 -9.10 -6.93 -15.97
C ASP A 36 -9.82 -6.20 -17.11
N GLU A 37 -11.07 -6.56 -17.43
CA GLU A 37 -11.90 -5.81 -18.37
C GLU A 37 -13.09 -5.16 -17.68
N TYR A 38 -13.53 -4.04 -18.23
CA TYR A 38 -14.67 -3.29 -17.72
C TYR A 38 -15.35 -2.51 -18.85
N TYR A 39 -16.61 -2.18 -18.62
CA TYR A 39 -17.35 -1.23 -19.45
C TYR A 39 -17.19 0.16 -18.86
N LYS A 40 -16.85 1.14 -19.69
CA LYS A 40 -16.71 2.53 -19.31
C LYS A 40 -17.76 3.36 -20.04
N CYS A 41 -18.42 4.24 -19.31
CA CYS A 41 -19.18 5.34 -19.88
C CYS A 41 -18.47 6.64 -19.52
N GLU A 42 -18.12 7.43 -20.53
CA GLU A 42 -17.50 8.74 -20.36
C GLU A 42 -18.28 9.76 -21.20
N ASN A 43 -19.02 10.65 -20.53
CA ASN A 43 -19.83 11.70 -21.15
C ASN A 43 -20.67 11.22 -22.35
N GLY A 44 -21.53 10.21 -22.12
CA GLY A 44 -22.38 9.62 -23.15
C GLY A 44 -21.69 8.64 -24.12
N THR A 45 -20.37 8.47 -24.02
CA THR A 45 -19.59 7.53 -24.85
C THR A 45 -19.36 6.23 -24.10
N PHE A 46 -19.91 5.14 -24.62
CA PHE A 46 -19.71 3.79 -24.08
C PHE A 46 -18.53 3.08 -24.77
N SER A 47 -17.62 2.51 -23.97
CA SER A 47 -16.50 1.68 -24.43
C SER A 47 -16.34 0.44 -23.55
N GLN A 48 -15.71 -0.60 -24.10
CA GLN A 48 -15.15 -1.70 -23.32
C GLN A 48 -13.65 -1.52 -23.29
N GLU A 49 -13.07 -1.50 -22.10
CA GLU A 49 -11.66 -1.24 -21.86
C GLU A 49 -11.03 -2.37 -21.04
N ARG A 50 -9.70 -2.42 -21.08
CA ARG A 50 -8.90 -3.38 -20.32
C ARG A 50 -7.89 -2.62 -19.45
N CYS A 51 -7.78 -3.03 -18.20
CA CYS A 51 -6.75 -2.57 -17.30
C CYS A 51 -5.36 -3.03 -17.76
N PRO A 52 -4.32 -2.18 -17.60
CA PRO A 52 -2.94 -2.57 -17.89
C PRO A 52 -2.52 -3.85 -17.14
N ASN A 53 -1.58 -4.61 -17.72
CA ASN A 53 -1.11 -5.88 -17.16
C ASN A 53 -0.61 -5.73 -15.70
N GLY A 54 -1.22 -6.48 -14.78
CA GLY A 54 -0.99 -6.40 -13.34
C GLY A 54 -2.04 -5.58 -12.56
N LEU A 55 -2.96 -4.93 -13.28
CA LEU A 55 -4.10 -4.22 -12.72
C LEU A 55 -5.42 -4.88 -13.08
N VAL A 56 -6.45 -4.64 -12.28
CA VAL A 56 -7.81 -5.17 -12.43
C VAL A 56 -8.84 -4.09 -12.12
N PHE A 57 -10.07 -4.26 -12.59
CA PHE A 57 -11.14 -3.31 -12.35
C PHE A 57 -11.61 -3.33 -10.89
N ASP A 58 -11.71 -2.14 -10.26
CA ASP A 58 -12.23 -2.00 -8.89
C ASP A 58 -13.65 -1.43 -8.89
N GLU A 59 -14.65 -2.29 -8.79
CA GLU A 59 -16.06 -1.88 -8.76
C GLU A 59 -16.41 -0.95 -7.58
N LYS A 60 -15.64 -0.99 -6.48
CA LYS A 60 -15.94 -0.18 -5.29
C LYS A 60 -15.46 1.26 -5.46
N GLU A 61 -14.32 1.45 -6.11
CA GLU A 61 -13.66 2.76 -6.29
C GLU A 61 -13.96 3.36 -7.68
N ALA A 62 -14.58 2.60 -8.59
CA ALA A 62 -14.91 3.04 -9.95
C ALA A 62 -15.80 4.29 -10.06
N ALA A 63 -16.41 4.74 -8.95
CA ALA A 63 -17.21 5.96 -8.89
C ALA A 63 -16.41 7.21 -8.48
N VAL A 64 -15.16 7.07 -8.03
CA VAL A 64 -14.41 8.15 -7.37
C VAL A 64 -13.20 8.57 -8.20
N HIS A 65 -12.22 7.69 -8.48
CA HIS A 65 -11.07 7.94 -9.38
C HIS A 65 -10.41 6.60 -9.77
N ASP A 66 -9.74 6.56 -10.95
CA ASP A 66 -9.00 5.42 -11.51
C ASP A 66 -9.73 4.06 -11.44
N LEU A 67 -10.30 3.64 -12.57
CA LEU A 67 -11.10 2.41 -12.69
C LEU A 67 -10.29 1.12 -12.45
N CYS A 68 -8.97 1.18 -12.50
CA CYS A 68 -8.06 0.05 -12.38
C CYS A 68 -7.20 0.16 -11.12
N THR A 69 -7.10 -0.94 -10.37
CA THR A 69 -6.29 -1.06 -9.15
C THR A 69 -5.40 -2.29 -9.22
N TRP A 70 -4.53 -2.49 -8.24
CA TRP A 70 -3.64 -3.64 -8.18
C TRP A 70 -4.41 -4.97 -8.10
N ASN A 71 -3.95 -5.99 -8.82
CA ASN A 71 -4.63 -7.28 -8.88
C ASN A 71 -4.80 -7.98 -7.50
N TRP A 72 -3.93 -7.72 -6.53
CA TRP A 72 -4.04 -8.26 -5.17
C TRP A 72 -5.08 -7.56 -4.29
N LYS A 73 -5.59 -6.38 -4.68
CA LYS A 73 -6.60 -5.64 -3.90
C LYS A 73 -8.04 -6.11 -4.15
N VAL A 74 -8.29 -6.81 -5.24
CA VAL A 74 -9.63 -7.24 -5.65
C VAL A 74 -9.69 -8.76 -5.68
N ASP A 75 -10.72 -9.33 -5.07
CA ASP A 75 -11.03 -10.75 -5.21
C ASP A 75 -11.73 -11.00 -6.56
N CYS A 76 -10.96 -11.49 -7.54
CA CYS A 76 -11.48 -11.79 -8.87
C CYS A 76 -12.35 -13.06 -8.95
N GLY A 77 -12.44 -13.87 -7.88
CA GLY A 77 -13.20 -15.11 -7.87
C GLY A 77 -12.84 -16.05 -9.03
N LYS A 78 -13.78 -16.26 -9.95
CA LYS A 78 -13.62 -17.15 -11.14
C LYS A 78 -13.34 -16.39 -12.44
N LYS A 79 -13.24 -15.06 -12.41
CA LYS A 79 -13.00 -14.25 -13.61
C LYS A 79 -11.58 -14.45 -14.11
N THR A 80 -11.40 -14.40 -15.43
CA THR A 80 -10.09 -14.49 -16.06
C THR A 80 -9.32 -13.19 -15.91
N GLN A 81 -7.99 -13.27 -16.03
CA GLN A 81 -7.08 -12.14 -16.14
C GLN A 81 -6.09 -12.43 -17.25
N GLU A 82 -5.53 -11.38 -17.84
CA GLU A 82 -4.37 -11.52 -18.71
C GLU A 82 -3.21 -12.22 -17.98
N PRO A 83 -2.49 -13.15 -18.66
CA PRO A 83 -1.28 -13.74 -18.09
C PRO A 83 -0.21 -12.67 -17.77
N PRO A 84 0.70 -12.93 -16.81
CA PRO A 84 1.78 -12.00 -16.51
C PRO A 84 2.65 -11.71 -17.74
N ILE A 85 2.88 -10.42 -18.02
CA ILE A 85 3.86 -9.96 -19.01
C ILE A 85 5.09 -9.50 -18.24
N SER A 86 6.04 -10.41 -18.06
CA SER A 86 7.21 -10.17 -17.21
C SER A 86 8.37 -9.50 -17.95
N SER A 87 9.15 -8.72 -17.21
CA SER A 87 10.41 -8.09 -17.61
C SER A 87 11.44 -8.20 -16.46
N PRO A 88 12.72 -7.83 -16.66
CA PRO A 88 13.71 -7.91 -15.58
C PRO A 88 13.27 -7.12 -14.33
N GLY A 89 13.08 -7.83 -13.21
CA GLY A 89 12.63 -7.25 -11.93
C GLY A 89 11.12 -7.05 -11.78
N CYS A 90 10.32 -7.33 -12.82
CA CYS A 90 8.88 -7.10 -12.83
C CYS A 90 8.12 -8.34 -13.29
N PRO A 91 7.44 -9.06 -12.39
CA PRO A 91 6.54 -10.14 -12.75
C PRO A 91 5.37 -9.70 -13.67
N TYR A 92 4.85 -8.50 -13.46
CA TYR A 92 3.82 -7.84 -14.28
C TYR A 92 4.32 -6.46 -14.74
N GLN A 93 3.71 -5.89 -15.79
CA GLN A 93 4.08 -4.52 -16.23
C GLN A 93 3.82 -3.47 -15.14
N PHE A 94 2.78 -3.66 -14.34
CA PHE A 94 2.44 -2.84 -13.20
C PHE A 94 2.39 -3.70 -11.94
N GLY A 95 3.08 -3.30 -10.89
CA GLY A 95 2.98 -3.96 -9.59
C GLY A 95 3.97 -3.43 -8.56
N ILE A 96 3.89 -4.00 -7.36
CA ILE A 96 4.80 -3.75 -6.24
C ILE A 96 5.29 -5.12 -5.77
N PHE A 97 6.60 -5.31 -5.78
CA PHE A 97 7.25 -6.61 -5.60
C PHE A 97 8.42 -6.51 -4.61
N PRO A 98 8.82 -7.62 -3.96
CA PRO A 98 9.97 -7.61 -3.07
C PRO A 98 11.28 -7.25 -3.80
N SER A 99 12.17 -6.56 -3.09
CA SER A 99 13.58 -6.39 -3.46
C SER A 99 14.45 -7.43 -2.77
N GLU A 100 15.74 -7.48 -3.11
CA GLU A 100 16.75 -8.24 -2.36
C GLU A 100 17.04 -7.65 -0.97
N SER A 101 16.64 -6.39 -0.72
CA SER A 101 16.75 -5.72 0.57
C SER A 101 15.39 -5.66 1.28
N CYS A 102 15.37 -5.98 2.58
CA CYS A 102 14.19 -5.81 3.44
C CYS A 102 13.64 -4.39 3.44
N THR A 103 14.50 -3.36 3.34
CA THR A 103 14.09 -1.95 3.44
C THR A 103 13.73 -1.35 2.08
N GLN A 104 13.64 -2.18 1.04
CA GLN A 104 13.34 -1.75 -0.32
C GLN A 104 12.28 -2.63 -0.96
N TYR A 105 11.60 -2.07 -1.94
CA TYR A 105 10.69 -2.80 -2.81
C TYR A 105 10.84 -2.30 -4.24
N ILE A 106 10.34 -3.08 -5.19
CA ILE A 106 10.36 -2.74 -6.61
C ILE A 106 8.95 -2.28 -7.00
N ARG A 107 8.84 -1.07 -7.55
CA ARG A 107 7.63 -0.58 -8.19
C ARG A 107 7.78 -0.66 -9.70
N CYS A 108 6.91 -1.42 -10.34
CA CYS A 108 6.89 -1.59 -11.78
C CYS A 108 5.87 -0.66 -12.42
N ALA A 109 6.30 0.03 -13.48
CA ALA A 109 5.42 0.76 -14.39
C ALA A 109 5.85 0.48 -15.82
N TRP A 110 4.92 0.02 -16.68
CA TRP A 110 5.24 -0.39 -18.05
C TRP A 110 6.39 -1.42 -18.16
N GLY A 111 6.56 -2.26 -17.13
CA GLY A 111 7.63 -3.25 -17.04
C GLY A 111 9.01 -2.66 -16.70
N GLU A 112 9.09 -1.39 -16.31
CA GLU A 112 10.31 -0.77 -15.80
C GLU A 112 10.35 -0.88 -14.27
N ALA A 113 11.38 -1.56 -13.74
CA ALA A 113 11.60 -1.76 -12.32
C ALA A 113 12.23 -0.51 -11.69
N ASN A 114 11.52 0.10 -10.74
CA ASN A 114 12.04 1.19 -9.93
C ASN A 114 12.22 0.73 -8.48
N VAL A 115 13.46 0.73 -7.99
CA VAL A 115 13.75 0.41 -6.59
C VAL A 115 13.35 1.60 -5.72
N THR A 116 12.49 1.36 -4.75
CA THR A 116 11.99 2.37 -3.81
C THR A 116 12.29 1.93 -2.38
N ASP A 117 12.78 2.86 -1.57
CA ASP A 117 13.01 2.62 -0.14
C ASP A 117 11.69 2.69 0.64
N CYS A 118 11.53 1.81 1.63
CA CYS A 118 10.57 2.00 2.69
C CYS A 118 10.94 3.23 3.53
N GLU A 119 9.96 3.78 4.26
CA GLU A 119 10.28 4.76 5.30
C GLU A 119 11.30 4.17 6.30
N GLU A 120 12.13 5.04 6.86
CA GLU A 120 13.24 4.64 7.72
C GLU A 120 12.75 3.79 8.91
N GLY A 121 13.39 2.64 9.11
CA GLY A 121 13.03 1.71 10.17
C GLY A 121 11.90 0.74 9.83
N LEU A 122 11.37 0.75 8.60
CA LEU A 122 10.38 -0.20 8.11
C LEU A 122 10.99 -1.21 7.11
N ALA A 123 10.29 -2.33 6.93
CA ALA A 123 10.62 -3.37 5.96
C ALA A 123 9.41 -3.70 5.08
N TYR A 124 9.64 -4.00 3.80
CA TYR A 124 8.58 -4.37 2.87
C TYR A 124 8.05 -5.78 3.15
N GLN A 125 6.73 -5.92 3.20
CA GLN A 125 6.02 -7.19 3.33
C GLN A 125 5.22 -7.46 2.05
N GLU A 126 5.49 -8.59 1.40
CA GLU A 126 4.85 -8.97 0.14
C GLU A 126 3.37 -9.26 0.31
N GLU A 127 2.97 -9.93 1.38
CA GLU A 127 1.58 -10.38 1.60
C GLU A 127 0.59 -9.21 1.72
N THR A 128 1.04 -8.08 2.26
CA THR A 128 0.24 -6.86 2.40
C THR A 128 0.58 -5.82 1.35
N HIS A 129 1.66 -6.02 0.58
CA HIS A 129 2.24 -5.05 -0.34
C HIS A 129 2.50 -3.68 0.31
N THR A 130 2.96 -3.68 1.56
CA THR A 130 3.23 -2.46 2.33
C THR A 130 4.52 -2.56 3.14
N CYS A 131 5.07 -1.41 3.52
CA CYS A 131 6.17 -1.35 4.48
C CYS A 131 5.59 -1.42 5.91
N VAL A 132 6.03 -2.42 6.66
CA VAL A 132 5.60 -2.70 8.03
C VAL A 132 6.81 -2.73 8.96
N TRP A 133 6.60 -2.99 10.25
CA TRP A 133 7.71 -3.12 11.19
C TRP A 133 8.58 -4.34 10.83
N PRO A 134 9.92 -4.23 10.87
CA PRO A 134 10.78 -5.32 10.42
C PRO A 134 10.57 -6.65 11.16
N ASP A 135 10.09 -6.61 12.41
CA ASP A 135 9.77 -7.81 13.19
C ASP A 135 8.51 -8.55 12.72
N GLU A 136 7.70 -7.93 11.86
CA GLU A 136 6.53 -8.52 11.21
C GLU A 136 6.87 -9.17 9.87
N VAL A 137 8.10 -9.00 9.37
CA VAL A 137 8.58 -9.57 8.11
C VAL A 137 9.55 -10.71 8.38
N ALA A 138 9.20 -11.91 7.92
CA ALA A 138 10.04 -13.08 8.09
C ALA A 138 11.39 -12.91 7.38
N GLY A 139 12.48 -13.13 8.11
CA GLY A 139 13.84 -13.02 7.57
C GLY A 139 14.49 -11.64 7.68
N CYS A 140 13.76 -10.61 8.10
CA CYS A 140 14.32 -9.28 8.35
C CYS A 140 14.84 -9.12 9.78
N ASP A 141 15.95 -8.42 9.93
CA ASP A 141 16.56 -8.13 11.24
C ASP A 141 16.21 -6.72 11.71
N SER A 142 15.29 -6.65 12.68
CA SER A 142 14.86 -5.39 13.30
C SER A 142 15.99 -4.65 14.01
N GLU A 143 16.93 -5.34 14.67
CA GLU A 143 18.05 -4.67 15.36
C GLU A 143 19.01 -4.05 14.35
N ALA A 144 19.28 -4.74 13.24
CA ALA A 144 20.13 -4.23 12.17
C ALA A 144 19.49 -3.06 11.41
N ILE A 145 18.19 -3.13 11.12
CA ILE A 145 17.46 -2.08 10.39
C ILE A 145 17.27 -0.83 11.25
N VAL A 146 16.90 -0.98 12.53
CA VAL A 146 16.70 0.17 13.44
C VAL A 146 18.02 0.67 14.04
N GLY A 147 19.06 -0.16 14.06
CA GLY A 147 20.35 0.18 14.66
C GLY A 147 20.32 0.26 16.18
N PHE A 148 19.39 -0.47 16.83
CA PHE A 148 19.21 -0.46 18.27
C PHE A 148 18.93 -1.87 18.80
N ARG A 149 19.42 -2.17 20.01
CA ARG A 149 19.14 -3.43 20.70
C ARG A 149 18.33 -3.17 21.96
N CYS A 150 17.17 -3.82 22.04
CA CYS A 150 16.30 -3.69 23.20
C CYS A 150 16.95 -4.27 24.47
N PRO A 151 16.97 -3.51 25.58
CA PRO A 151 17.40 -4.05 26.86
C PRO A 151 16.47 -5.17 27.34
N THR A 152 17.03 -6.24 27.91
CA THR A 152 16.26 -7.38 28.46
C THR A 152 15.34 -6.97 29.60
N HIS A 153 15.76 -5.96 30.38
CA HIS A 153 14.96 -5.37 31.44
C HIS A 153 14.96 -3.85 31.29
N ALA A 154 13.79 -3.28 31.07
CA ALA A 154 13.62 -1.84 31.12
C ALA A 154 13.88 -1.33 32.55
N THR A 155 14.71 -0.30 32.66
CA THR A 155 15.03 0.35 33.93
C THR A 155 14.72 1.85 33.85
N GLY A 156 14.74 2.53 35.00
CA GLY A 156 14.52 3.98 35.06
C GLY A 156 13.15 4.40 34.53
N LEU A 157 13.11 5.52 33.79
CA LEU A 157 11.87 6.08 33.24
C LEU A 157 11.27 5.23 32.13
N SER A 158 12.09 4.51 31.34
CA SER A 158 11.62 3.59 30.31
C SER A 158 10.68 2.52 30.86
N ALA A 159 10.96 2.02 32.06
CA ALA A 159 10.17 0.97 32.71
C ALA A 159 8.71 1.40 32.98
N LYS A 160 8.43 2.71 33.07
CA LYS A 160 7.06 3.24 33.24
C LYS A 160 6.16 2.96 32.05
N PHE A 161 6.72 2.65 30.88
CA PHE A 161 5.99 2.38 29.65
C PHE A 161 5.82 0.88 29.35
N TYR A 162 6.06 -0.01 30.33
CA TYR A 162 5.82 -1.44 30.17
C TYR A 162 4.35 -1.72 29.75
N PRO A 163 4.08 -2.61 28.77
CA PRO A 163 5.00 -3.59 28.15
C PRO A 163 5.85 -3.07 26.98
N PHE A 164 5.76 -1.78 26.64
CA PHE A 164 6.44 -1.18 25.49
C PHE A 164 7.41 -0.06 25.91
N PRO A 165 8.54 -0.40 26.57
CA PRO A 165 9.49 0.59 27.05
C PRO A 165 10.06 1.42 25.89
N ARG A 166 10.31 2.69 26.18
CA ARG A 166 10.74 3.70 25.21
C ARG A 166 12.17 4.13 25.45
N TYR A 167 12.86 4.49 24.39
CA TYR A 167 14.26 4.92 24.42
C TYR A 167 14.47 6.09 23.45
N PRO A 168 15.39 7.02 23.76
CA PRO A 168 15.77 8.08 22.83
C PRO A 168 16.49 7.48 21.62
N HIS A 169 16.29 8.05 20.44
CA HIS A 169 17.15 7.75 19.29
C HIS A 169 18.54 8.39 19.48
N PRO A 170 19.65 7.71 19.17
CA PRO A 170 21.00 8.17 19.53
C PRO A 170 21.45 9.45 18.80
N HIS A 171 20.86 9.74 17.63
CA HIS A 171 21.33 10.81 16.74
C HIS A 171 20.23 11.75 16.25
N ASP A 172 18.97 11.51 16.60
CA ASP A 172 17.84 12.24 16.05
C ASP A 172 16.82 12.53 17.16
N CYS A 173 16.64 13.81 17.45
CA CYS A 173 15.74 14.27 18.49
C CYS A 173 14.26 14.09 18.15
N GLN A 174 13.91 14.00 16.86
CA GLN A 174 12.52 13.82 16.42
C GLN A 174 12.12 12.34 16.41
N LYS A 175 13.03 11.43 16.77
CA LYS A 175 12.79 9.99 16.77
C LYS A 175 12.87 9.40 18.17
N LEU A 176 12.11 8.34 18.36
CA LEU A 176 12.17 7.48 19.54
C LEU A 176 12.11 6.02 19.13
N ILE A 177 12.62 5.15 20.00
CA ILE A 177 12.60 3.71 19.80
C ILE A 177 11.67 3.09 20.83
N VAL A 178 10.77 2.23 20.38
CA VAL A 178 9.86 1.46 21.22
C VAL A 178 10.22 0.00 21.11
N CYS A 179 10.38 -0.69 22.23
CA CYS A 179 10.63 -2.12 22.24
C CYS A 179 9.33 -2.89 22.43
N VAL A 180 9.02 -3.78 21.48
CA VAL A 180 7.92 -4.74 21.57
C VAL A 180 8.54 -6.11 21.86
N GLY A 181 8.54 -6.51 23.12
CA GLY A 181 9.42 -7.61 23.57
C GLY A 181 10.89 -7.22 23.38
N GLU A 182 11.65 -8.04 22.64
CA GLU A 182 13.06 -7.77 22.29
C GLU A 182 13.22 -7.09 20.92
N LYS A 183 12.12 -6.69 20.27
CA LYS A 183 12.11 -6.15 18.91
C LYS A 183 12.00 -4.62 18.92
N PRO A 184 13.02 -3.88 18.45
CA PRO A 184 12.98 -2.43 18.37
C PRO A 184 12.12 -1.97 17.19
N ARG A 185 11.34 -0.91 17.40
CA ARG A 185 10.58 -0.19 16.37
C ARG A 185 10.92 1.29 16.42
N LEU A 186 11.21 1.88 15.27
CA LEU A 186 11.57 3.29 15.14
C LEU A 186 10.32 4.14 14.90
N LEU A 187 10.07 5.12 15.76
CA LEU A 187 8.94 6.02 15.61
C LEU A 187 9.42 7.46 15.41
N ASN A 188 8.61 8.26 14.73
CA ASN A 188 8.81 9.69 14.58
C ASN A 188 7.81 10.45 15.48
N CYS A 189 8.26 11.51 16.15
CA CYS A 189 7.44 12.37 16.97
C CYS A 189 6.55 13.33 16.16
N GLY A 190 6.80 13.45 14.87
CA GLY A 190 6.11 14.36 13.97
C GLY A 190 6.72 15.76 13.96
N TYR A 191 6.28 16.55 12.99
CA TYR A 191 6.79 17.90 12.77
C TYR A 191 6.61 18.80 14.00
N GLY A 192 7.67 19.54 14.37
CA GLY A 192 7.65 20.47 15.51
C GLY A 192 7.69 19.81 16.89
N SER A 193 7.90 18.51 16.96
CA SER A 193 7.96 17.75 18.21
C SER A 193 9.28 16.98 18.33
N ALA A 194 9.73 16.76 19.57
CA ALA A 194 10.95 16.02 19.88
C ALA A 194 10.72 15.06 21.05
N PHE A 195 11.55 14.02 21.15
CA PHE A 195 11.56 13.13 22.29
C PHE A 195 12.08 13.87 23.52
N ASN A 196 11.22 14.02 24.53
CA ASN A 196 11.57 14.65 25.80
C ASN A 196 12.20 13.60 26.74
N PRO A 197 13.50 13.70 27.09
CA PRO A 197 14.18 12.71 27.92
C PRO A 197 13.77 12.77 29.41
N HIS A 198 13.01 13.78 29.82
CA HIS A 198 12.47 13.87 31.18
C HIS A 198 11.12 13.16 31.31
N THR A 199 10.32 13.12 30.25
CA THR A 199 9.00 12.48 30.24
C THR A 199 8.97 11.17 29.48
N TYR A 200 9.95 10.90 28.61
CA TYR A 200 10.01 9.75 27.69
C TYR A 200 8.80 9.69 26.73
N THR A 201 8.32 10.87 26.33
CA THR A 201 7.24 11.07 25.36
C THR A 201 7.68 12.08 24.30
N CYS A 202 6.98 12.09 23.17
CA CYS A 202 7.07 13.23 22.26
C CYS A 202 6.40 14.43 22.91
N ASP A 203 7.07 15.58 22.82
CA ASP A 203 6.62 16.87 23.34
C ASP A 203 6.93 17.95 22.29
N SER A 204 6.32 19.12 22.42
CA SER A 204 6.69 20.27 21.60
C SER A 204 8.19 20.51 21.70
N ILE A 205 8.84 20.79 20.57
CA ILE A 205 10.29 21.00 20.54
C ILE A 205 10.74 22.12 21.49
N ASP A 206 9.89 23.14 21.72
CA ASP A 206 10.13 24.25 22.64
C ASP A 206 10.31 23.79 24.11
N ASN A 207 9.73 22.63 24.46
CA ASN A 207 9.86 22.01 25.78
C ASN A 207 11.09 21.08 25.89
N VAL A 208 11.86 20.92 24.81
CA VAL A 208 13.05 20.05 24.71
C VAL A 208 14.24 20.89 24.22
N PRO A 209 14.75 21.83 25.05
CA PRO A 209 15.75 22.82 24.63
C PRO A 209 17.08 22.20 24.16
N GLU A 210 17.43 21.01 24.64
CA GLU A 210 18.60 20.23 24.20
C GLU A 210 18.52 19.78 22.73
N CYS A 211 17.33 19.82 22.14
CA CYS A 211 17.07 19.50 20.75
C CYS A 211 16.95 20.73 19.83
N HIS A 212 17.04 21.95 20.39
CA HIS A 212 17.05 23.17 19.59
C HIS A 212 18.33 23.25 18.72
N GLY A 213 18.17 23.30 17.39
CA GLY A 213 19.28 23.48 16.44
C GLY A 213 19.93 22.20 15.92
N ARG A 214 19.35 21.02 16.19
CA ARG A 214 19.72 19.74 15.57
C ARG A 214 18.72 19.34 14.49
N PHE A 215 18.68 20.14 13.42
CA PHE A 215 17.88 19.91 12.21
C PHE A 215 18.75 19.33 11.10
#